data_AF-A0A7X3MLH6-F1
#
_entry.id   AF-A0A7X3MLH6-F1
#
_cell.length_a   1.000
_cell.length_b   1.000
_cell.length_c   1.000
_cell.angle_alpha   90.00
_cell.angle_beta   90.00
_cell.angle_gamma   90.00
#
_symmetry.space_group_name_H-M   'P 1'
#
loop_
_entity.id
_entity.type
_entity.pdbx_description
1 polymer ?
#
loop_
_entity_poly.entity_id
_entity_poly.type
_entity_poly.pdbx_seq_one_letter_code
_entity_poly.pdbx_strand_id
1 'polypeptide(L)'
;MMPNHEDIPVPTNSKFYKSYTFGDTEGLKAEDYEVSHQRYNNAFVLDDPNRLVPVDAMRTLEKEGKIGSLLDTYYTTAGVMTPMEVGKKFGEGSARDLKDNNVDAVILTST
;
A
#
# COMPACT_ATOMS: atom_id res chain seq x y z
N MET A 1 -4.91 1.89 -15.70
CA MET A 1 -3.89 1.37 -16.65
C MET A 1 -2.97 0.48 -15.82
N MET A 2 -2.89 -0.82 -16.13
CA MET A 2 -2.04 -1.73 -15.37
C MET A 2 -0.58 -1.24 -15.44
N PRO A 3 0.17 -1.20 -14.33
CA PRO A 3 1.55 -0.75 -14.34
C PRO A 3 2.41 -1.65 -15.24
N ASN A 4 3.42 -1.07 -15.91
CA ASN A 4 4.41 -1.84 -16.66
C ASN A 4 5.14 -2.80 -15.69
N HIS A 5 5.58 -3.96 -16.17
CA HIS A 5 6.23 -4.97 -15.32
C HIS A 5 7.51 -4.47 -14.62
N GLU A 6 8.13 -3.41 -15.15
CA GLU A 6 9.30 -2.73 -14.55
C GLU A 6 8.96 -1.87 -13.32
N ASP A 7 7.67 -1.58 -13.07
CA ASP A 7 7.19 -0.76 -11.96
C ASP A 7 6.78 -1.57 -10.73
N ILE A 8 6.78 -2.90 -10.81
CA ILE A 8 6.45 -3.78 -9.69
C ILE A 8 7.71 -3.98 -8.84
N PRO A 9 7.68 -3.70 -7.52
CA PRO A 9 8.78 -4.04 -6.64
C PRO A 9 9.13 -5.53 -6.75
N VAL A 10 10.40 -5.84 -7.02
CA VAL A 10 10.87 -7.22 -7.06
C VAL A 10 10.58 -7.92 -5.72
N PRO A 11 10.12 -9.18 -5.72
CA PRO A 11 9.58 -9.83 -4.52
C PRO A 11 10.64 -10.06 -3.42
N THR A 12 11.92 -9.84 -3.72
CA THR A 12 13.05 -9.96 -2.80
C THR A 12 14.08 -8.85 -3.03
N ASN A 13 14.70 -8.37 -1.96
CA ASN A 13 15.79 -7.38 -1.99
C ASN A 13 15.43 -6.13 -2.80
N SER A 14 14.21 -5.62 -2.55
CA SER A 14 13.67 -4.49 -3.29
C SER A 14 14.56 -3.25 -3.12
N LYS A 15 14.70 -2.46 -4.19
CA LYS A 15 15.58 -1.28 -4.24
C LYS A 15 14.84 0.04 -4.10
N PHE A 16 13.53 -0.01 -4.19
CA PHE A 16 12.64 1.13 -4.10
C PHE A 16 11.33 0.70 -3.43
N TYR A 17 10.61 1.68 -2.89
CA TYR A 17 9.20 1.57 -2.57
C TYR A 17 8.39 2.21 -3.71
N LYS A 18 7.09 1.92 -3.77
CA LYS A 18 6.18 2.52 -4.74
C LYS A 18 4.97 3.09 -4.03
N SER A 19 4.34 4.07 -4.65
CA SER A 19 3.00 4.53 -4.31
C SER A 19 2.08 4.31 -5.51
N TYR A 20 0.81 4.03 -5.21
CA TYR A 20 -0.23 3.85 -6.21
C TYR A 20 -1.51 4.53 -5.74
N THR A 21 -2.21 5.20 -6.65
CA THR A 21 -3.53 5.77 -6.40
C THR A 21 -4.62 4.74 -6.68
N PHE A 22 -5.70 4.78 -5.89
CA PHE A 22 -6.94 4.04 -6.11
C PHE A 22 -8.11 4.97 -6.47
N GLY A 23 -7.85 6.28 -6.59
CA GLY A 23 -8.86 7.30 -6.87
C GLY A 23 -10.07 7.23 -5.93
N ASP A 24 -11.25 7.45 -6.49
CA ASP A 24 -12.50 7.55 -5.73
C ASP A 24 -13.19 6.19 -5.51
N THR A 25 -12.48 5.06 -5.65
CA THR A 25 -13.11 3.75 -5.43
C THR A 25 -13.51 3.56 -3.97
N GLU A 26 -14.61 2.83 -3.78
CA GLU A 26 -15.15 2.44 -2.46
C GLU A 26 -14.39 1.25 -1.85
N GLY A 27 -13.64 0.52 -2.66
CA GLY A 27 -12.85 -0.63 -2.26
C GLY A 27 -12.04 -1.17 -3.43
N LEU A 28 -11.04 -1.98 -3.12
CA LEU A 28 -10.16 -2.59 -4.09
C LEU A 28 -10.81 -3.86 -4.68
N LYS A 29 -10.56 -4.14 -5.96
CA LYS A 29 -11.09 -5.31 -6.66
C LYS A 29 -9.98 -6.27 -7.02
N ALA A 30 -10.18 -7.57 -6.77
CA ALA A 30 -9.17 -8.61 -7.03
C ALA A 30 -8.53 -8.55 -8.43
N GLU A 31 -9.31 -8.25 -9.47
CA GLU A 31 -8.85 -8.20 -10.87
C GLU A 31 -7.86 -7.06 -11.19
N ASP A 32 -7.80 -6.03 -10.33
CA ASP A 32 -6.96 -4.84 -10.54
C ASP A 32 -5.62 -4.90 -9.80
N TYR A 33 -5.42 -5.90 -8.92
CA TYR A 33 -4.28 -5.96 -8.00
C TYR A 33 -3.57 -7.31 -8.01
N GLU A 34 -2.27 -7.27 -7.72
CA GLU A 34 -1.42 -8.43 -7.57
C GLU A 34 -0.56 -8.32 -6.30
N VAL A 35 0.02 -9.46 -5.87
CA VAL A 35 0.91 -9.52 -4.71
C VAL A 35 2.30 -9.99 -5.14
N SER A 36 3.26 -9.06 -5.11
CA SER A 36 4.69 -9.36 -5.27
C SER A 36 5.37 -9.53 -3.90
N HIS A 37 5.09 -10.64 -3.23
CA HIS A 37 5.67 -10.96 -1.92
C HIS A 37 5.83 -12.47 -1.77
N GLN A 38 6.97 -12.92 -1.24
CA GLN A 38 7.23 -14.33 -0.95
C GLN A 38 7.10 -14.62 0.55
N ARG A 39 6.97 -15.89 0.95
CA ARG A 39 7.06 -16.37 2.35
C ARG A 39 5.79 -16.18 3.21
N TYR A 40 4.64 -15.81 2.63
CA TYR A 40 3.32 -15.95 3.27
C TYR A 40 2.24 -16.41 2.28
N ASN A 41 1.12 -16.90 2.80
CA ASN A 41 -0.04 -17.29 1.98
C ASN A 41 -0.85 -16.04 1.59
N ASN A 42 -0.77 -15.64 0.32
CA ASN A 42 -1.45 -14.45 -0.21
C ASN A 42 -2.84 -14.74 -0.78
N ALA A 43 -3.36 -15.96 -0.71
CA ALA A 43 -4.65 -16.32 -1.33
C ALA A 43 -5.81 -15.41 -0.86
N PHE A 44 -5.84 -15.07 0.42
CA PHE A 44 -6.88 -14.18 0.97
C PHE A 44 -6.74 -12.73 0.50
N VAL A 45 -5.52 -12.27 0.23
CA VAL A 45 -5.27 -10.92 -0.29
C VAL A 45 -5.56 -10.87 -1.79
N LEU A 46 -5.27 -11.94 -2.53
CA LEU A 46 -5.62 -12.05 -3.94
C LEU A 46 -7.13 -12.15 -4.16
N ASP A 47 -7.85 -12.81 -3.24
CA ASP A 47 -9.32 -12.89 -3.24
C ASP A 47 -9.95 -11.54 -2.85
N ASP A 48 -9.37 -10.83 -1.88
CA ASP A 48 -9.84 -9.52 -1.42
C ASP A 48 -8.64 -8.62 -1.03
N PRO A 49 -8.21 -7.70 -1.91
CA PRO A 49 -7.05 -6.85 -1.64
C PRO A 49 -7.27 -5.88 -0.47
N ASN A 50 -8.51 -5.63 -0.08
CA ASN A 50 -8.83 -4.78 1.07
C ASN A 50 -8.33 -5.37 2.39
N ARG A 51 -8.11 -6.69 2.44
CA ARG A 51 -7.50 -7.35 3.61
C ARG A 51 -6.07 -6.86 3.90
N LEU A 52 -5.37 -6.36 2.89
CA LEU A 52 -4.01 -5.82 3.03
C LEU A 52 -3.99 -4.28 3.00
N VAL A 53 -4.78 -3.67 2.11
CA VAL A 53 -4.89 -2.22 1.97
C VAL A 53 -6.37 -1.85 2.22
N PRO A 54 -6.75 -1.53 3.47
CA PRO A 54 -8.15 -1.52 3.92
C PRO A 54 -8.95 -0.30 3.46
N VAL A 55 -9.06 -0.10 2.15
CA VAL A 55 -9.76 1.05 1.54
C VAL A 55 -11.24 1.03 1.91
N ASP A 56 -11.89 -0.13 1.84
CA ASP A 56 -13.31 -0.30 2.18
C ASP A 56 -13.67 0.13 3.62
N ALA A 57 -12.86 -0.30 4.59
CA ALA A 57 -13.02 0.05 5.99
C ALA A 57 -12.75 1.55 6.20
N MET A 58 -11.71 2.09 5.56
CA MET A 58 -11.38 3.51 5.68
C MET A 58 -12.43 4.42 5.04
N ARG A 59 -13.00 4.02 3.89
CA ARG A 59 -14.14 4.71 3.25
C ARG A 59 -15.38 4.67 4.12
N THR A 60 -15.63 3.57 4.82
CA THR A 60 -16.72 3.48 5.80
C THR A 60 -16.51 4.48 6.94
N LEU A 61 -15.31 4.52 7.52
CA LEU A 61 -14.97 5.46 8.60
C LEU A 61 -15.05 6.94 8.17
N GLU A 62 -14.65 7.24 6.93
CA GLU A 62 -14.79 8.57 6.32
C GLU A 62 -16.27 8.97 6.20
N LYS A 63 -17.11 8.09 5.67
CA LYS A 63 -18.57 8.32 5.53
C LYS A 63 -19.28 8.47 6.87
N GLU A 64 -18.84 7.75 7.89
CA GLU A 64 -19.34 7.89 9.27
C GLU A 64 -18.84 9.15 9.97
N GLY A 65 -17.94 9.92 9.34
CA GLY A 65 -17.33 11.12 9.91
C GLY A 65 -16.38 10.83 11.07
N LYS A 66 -15.85 9.60 11.16
CA LYS A 66 -14.86 9.20 12.17
C LYS A 66 -13.46 9.70 11.83
N ILE A 67 -13.18 9.88 10.55
CA ILE A 67 -11.98 10.53 10.01
C ILE A 67 -12.40 11.67 9.09
N GLY A 68 -11.52 12.64 8.87
CA GLY A 68 -11.80 13.81 8.02
C GLY A 68 -11.82 13.45 6.53
N SER A 69 -10.71 12.92 6.03
CA SER A 69 -10.60 12.41 4.66
C SER A 69 -9.59 11.28 4.56
N LEU A 70 -9.73 10.45 3.52
CA LEU A 70 -8.79 9.40 3.16
C LEU A 70 -7.91 9.86 1.98
N LEU A 71 -6.59 9.84 2.15
CA LEU A 71 -5.65 9.99 1.04
C LEU A 71 -5.85 8.84 0.04
N ASP A 72 -6.04 9.16 -1.24
CA ASP A 72 -6.33 8.21 -2.33
C ASP A 72 -5.10 7.41 -2.81
N THR A 73 -4.01 7.44 -2.04
CA THR A 73 -2.71 6.88 -2.38
C THR A 73 -2.21 5.97 -1.25
N TYR A 74 -1.78 4.76 -1.59
CA TYR A 74 -1.09 3.86 -0.65
C TYR A 74 0.36 3.66 -1.06
N TYR A 75 1.19 3.29 -0.08
CA TYR A 75 2.62 3.02 -0.26
C TYR A 75 2.88 1.55 0.00
N THR A 76 3.76 0.96 -0.81
CA THR A 76 4.10 -0.47 -0.71
C THR A 76 5.59 -0.71 -0.89
N THR A 77 6.04 -1.81 -0.29
CA THR A 77 7.40 -2.33 -0.42
C THR A 77 7.31 -3.83 -0.70
N ALA A 78 8.32 -4.40 -1.35
CA ALA A 78 8.52 -5.85 -1.30
C ALA A 78 9.51 -6.17 -0.17
N GLY A 79 9.02 -6.80 0.90
CA GLY A 79 9.69 -6.85 2.20
C GLY A 79 10.76 -7.93 2.36
N VAL A 80 10.84 -8.92 1.47
CA VAL A 80 11.70 -10.09 1.69
C VAL A 80 13.17 -9.74 1.47
N MET A 81 14.02 -9.96 2.48
CA MET A 81 15.48 -9.73 2.43
C MET A 81 15.89 -8.28 2.12
N THR A 82 15.03 -7.30 2.39
CA THR A 82 15.38 -5.87 2.26
C THR A 82 16.30 -5.47 3.43
N PRO A 83 17.53 -4.96 3.17
CA PRO A 83 18.42 -4.52 4.23
C PRO A 83 17.80 -3.39 5.08
N MET A 84 18.08 -3.35 6.38
CA MET A 84 17.53 -2.34 7.30
C MET A 84 17.79 -0.90 6.82
N GLU A 85 19.01 -0.61 6.37
CA GLU A 85 19.37 0.72 5.85
C GLU A 85 18.56 1.12 4.60
N VAL A 86 18.17 0.14 3.78
CA VAL A 86 17.32 0.36 2.61
C VAL A 86 15.87 0.58 3.06
N GLY A 87 15.37 -0.23 3.99
CA GLY A 87 14.04 -0.05 4.58
C GLY A 87 13.88 1.31 5.26
N LYS A 88 14.90 1.79 5.96
CA LYS A 88 14.93 3.13 6.55
C LYS A 88 14.75 4.23 5.49
N LYS A 89 15.44 4.13 4.37
CA LYS A 89 15.30 5.09 3.26
C LYS A 89 13.90 5.07 2.65
N PHE A 90 13.26 3.90 2.58
CA PHE A 90 11.87 3.80 2.10
C PHE A 90 10.90 4.50 3.05
N GLY A 91 11.06 4.27 4.35
CA GLY A 91 10.29 4.95 5.40
C GLY A 91 10.49 6.47 5.37
N GLU A 92 11.73 6.94 5.26
CA GLU A 92 12.03 8.38 5.17
C GLU A 92 11.40 9.05 3.93
N GLY A 93 11.39 8.35 2.79
CA GLY A 93 10.78 8.82 1.55
C GLY A 93 9.25 8.90 1.65
N SER A 94 8.60 7.79 2.02
CA SER A 94 7.14 7.74 2.17
C SER A 94 6.65 8.69 3.27
N ALA A 95 7.35 8.79 4.40
CA ALA A 95 6.99 9.72 5.48
C ALA A 95 7.10 11.19 5.06
N ARG A 96 8.00 11.53 4.13
CA ARG A 96 8.07 12.90 3.58
C ARG A 96 6.85 13.21 2.75
N ASP A 97 6.48 12.32 1.82
CA ASP A 97 5.31 12.49 0.97
C ASP A 97 4.01 12.55 1.78
N LEU A 98 3.86 11.70 2.80
CA LEU A 98 2.74 11.74 3.75
C LEU A 98 2.64 13.08 4.48
N LYS A 99 3.78 13.65 4.92
CA LYS A 99 3.81 14.97 5.57
C LYS A 99 3.46 16.09 4.60
N ASP A 100 3.98 16.04 3.37
CA ASP A 100 3.71 17.03 2.34
C ASP A 100 2.21 17.04 1.94
N ASN A 101 1.53 15.89 2.08
CA ASN A 101 0.09 15.73 1.91
C ASN A 101 -0.73 16.00 3.19
N ASN A 102 -0.11 16.50 4.27
CA ASN A 102 -0.77 16.79 5.56
C ASN A 102 -1.50 15.58 6.18
N VAL A 103 -0.96 14.38 6.03
CA VAL A 103 -1.54 13.17 6.64
C VAL A 103 -1.27 13.16 8.15
N ASP A 104 -2.34 13.11 8.95
CA ASP A 104 -2.27 13.08 10.41
C ASP A 104 -1.93 11.69 11.00
N ALA A 105 -2.38 10.62 10.33
CA ALA A 105 -2.25 9.25 10.81
C ALA A 105 -2.15 8.24 9.66
N VAL A 106 -1.50 7.11 9.94
CA VAL A 106 -1.32 6.02 8.97
C VAL A 106 -1.66 4.66 9.59
N ILE A 107 -2.16 3.76 8.75
CA ILE A 107 -2.24 2.33 9.06
C ILE A 107 -1.06 1.64 8.39
N LEU A 108 -0.19 1.04 9.20
CA LEU A 108 0.88 0.18 8.71
C LEU A 108 0.45 -1.28 8.85
N THR A 109 0.20 -1.94 7.72
CA THR A 109 -0.20 -3.35 7.68
C THR A 109 1.03 -4.27 7.58
N SER A 110 0.93 -5.46 8.18
CA SER A 110 1.99 -6.48 8.17
C SER A 110 1.57 -7.67 7.30
N THR A 111 2.54 -8.29 6.65
CA THR A 111 2.39 -9.46 5.76
C THR A 111 3.32 -10.59 6.16
#